data_AF-A0A376VH65-F1
#
_entry.id   AF-A0A376VH65-F1
#
_cell.length_a   1.000
_cell.length_b   1.000
_cell.length_c   1.000
_cell.angle_alpha   90.00
_cell.angle_beta   90.00
_cell.angle_gamma   90.00
#
_symmetry.space_group_name_H-M   'P 1'
#
loop_
_entity.id
_entity.type
_entity.pdbx_description
1 polymer ?
#
loop_
_entity_poly.entity_id
_entity_poly.type
_entity_poly.pdbx_seq_one_letter_code
_entity_poly.pdbx_strand_id
1 'polypeptide(L)'
;MAALACIAQNDSQQLLDEIVQQEGLEYATEVVIARQFIARCYESDPLLVTLQYQNEDYGYGYRSETYNEFDLRLRKHLSLAEESSWQRCADKLIAALPGITKVRRPFIALILPEKPEIANELVGLECPRTHFHSKEWLKVVANDPRAVKKLERYWSQDIFSDREASYMSHENHFGYAACAALLREQGLAAVPRLAMYAHKEDCGSLLVQINHPQVIRTLLLVADKNKPSLQRVAKYSKNFPHATLAALAELLALKEPPARPGYPIIEDKKLPAQQKARDEYWRTLLQTLMASQPQLAEEVMPWLSTQARAVVKSYLSASSNRL
;
A
#
# COMPACT_ATOMS: atom_id res chain seq x y z
N MET A 1 -0.75 -21.14 -29.77
CA MET A 1 -0.66 -22.49 -29.15
C MET A 1 0.70 -22.74 -28.49
N ALA A 2 1.85 -22.44 -29.12
CA ALA A 2 3.17 -22.62 -28.50
C ALA A 2 3.42 -21.79 -27.23
N ALA A 3 3.00 -20.52 -27.22
CA ALA A 3 3.11 -19.64 -26.04
C ALA A 3 2.32 -20.18 -24.82
N LEU A 4 1.11 -20.71 -25.03
CA LEU A 4 0.29 -21.30 -23.96
C LEU A 4 0.90 -22.59 -23.37
N ALA A 5 1.56 -23.39 -24.21
CA ALA A 5 2.27 -24.59 -23.75
C ALA A 5 3.55 -24.25 -22.95
N CYS A 6 4.28 -23.20 -23.35
CA CYS A 6 5.46 -22.72 -22.62
C CYS A 6 5.05 -22.08 -21.28
N ILE A 7 3.97 -21.29 -21.27
CA ILE A 7 3.34 -20.74 -20.07
C ILE A 7 2.99 -21.83 -19.05
N ALA A 8 2.39 -22.94 -19.50
CA ALA A 8 2.03 -24.05 -18.59
C ALA A 8 3.25 -24.74 -17.95
N GLN A 9 4.45 -24.57 -18.52
CA GLN A 9 5.70 -25.18 -18.06
C GLN A 9 6.64 -24.19 -17.35
N ASN A 10 6.53 -22.89 -17.65
CA ASN A 10 7.41 -21.83 -17.14
C ASN A 10 6.66 -20.48 -17.07
N ASP A 11 6.16 -20.16 -15.89
CA ASP A 11 5.40 -18.93 -15.59
C ASP A 11 6.31 -17.74 -15.18
N SER A 12 7.55 -17.70 -15.70
CA SER A 12 8.55 -16.69 -15.33
C SER A 12 8.35 -15.33 -15.99
N GLN A 13 8.82 -14.27 -15.33
CA GLN A 13 8.87 -12.92 -15.90
C GLN A 13 9.66 -12.86 -17.22
N GLN A 14 10.67 -13.74 -17.37
CA GLN A 14 11.54 -13.81 -18.54
C GLN A 14 10.74 -14.20 -19.78
N LEU A 15 9.74 -15.08 -19.65
CA LEU A 15 8.90 -15.47 -20.77
C LEU A 15 8.12 -14.27 -21.33
N LEU A 16 7.61 -13.37 -20.48
CA LEU A 16 6.95 -12.16 -21.01
C LEU A 16 7.96 -11.22 -21.69
N ASP A 17 9.17 -11.09 -21.13
CA ASP A 17 10.24 -10.31 -21.76
C ASP A 17 10.54 -10.85 -23.18
N GLU A 18 10.61 -12.18 -23.34
CA GLU A 18 10.82 -12.83 -24.63
C GLU A 18 9.66 -12.59 -25.61
N ILE A 19 8.40 -12.71 -25.16
CA ILE A 19 7.23 -12.44 -26.00
C ILE A 19 7.22 -10.99 -26.48
N VAL A 20 7.52 -10.03 -25.60
CA VAL A 20 7.63 -8.61 -25.99
C VAL A 20 8.75 -8.40 -27.01
N GLN A 21 9.88 -9.06 -26.83
CA GLN A 21 11.03 -8.95 -27.74
C GLN A 21 10.73 -9.54 -29.13
N GLN A 22 10.03 -10.66 -29.20
CA GLN A 22 9.78 -11.38 -30.47
C GLN A 22 8.56 -10.85 -31.21
N GLU A 23 7.47 -10.56 -30.50
CA GLU A 23 6.13 -10.31 -31.07
C GLU A 23 5.61 -8.90 -30.77
N GLY A 24 6.31 -8.13 -29.93
CA GLY A 24 5.95 -6.77 -29.56
C GLY A 24 5.00 -6.67 -28.35
N LEU A 25 4.96 -5.48 -27.76
CA LEU A 25 4.21 -5.18 -26.54
C LEU A 25 2.69 -5.34 -26.69
N GLU A 26 2.16 -4.97 -27.86
CA GLU A 26 0.73 -5.08 -28.12
C GLU A 26 0.26 -6.53 -28.17
N TYR A 27 1.07 -7.44 -28.73
CA TYR A 27 0.77 -8.87 -28.73
C TYR A 27 0.94 -9.45 -27.32
N ALA A 28 2.00 -9.09 -26.60
CA ALA A 28 2.17 -9.49 -25.20
C ALA A 28 0.97 -9.08 -24.31
N THR A 29 0.39 -7.90 -24.58
CA THR A 29 -0.83 -7.43 -23.92
C THR A 29 -2.02 -8.35 -24.21
N GLU A 30 -2.21 -8.77 -25.46
CA GLU A 30 -3.25 -9.73 -25.84
C GLU A 30 -3.06 -11.10 -25.16
N VAL A 31 -1.82 -11.56 -24.99
CA VAL A 31 -1.50 -12.79 -24.24
C VAL A 31 -1.92 -12.68 -22.78
N VAL A 32 -1.62 -11.55 -22.12
CA VAL A 32 -2.02 -11.32 -20.72
C VAL A 32 -3.55 -11.20 -20.60
N ILE A 33 -4.23 -10.56 -21.56
CA ILE A 33 -5.69 -10.54 -21.64
C ILE A 33 -6.24 -11.96 -21.78
N ALA A 34 -5.70 -12.77 -22.68
CA ALA A 34 -6.14 -14.15 -22.89
C ALA A 34 -5.99 -14.99 -21.61
N ARG A 35 -4.91 -14.81 -20.85
CA ARG A 35 -4.74 -15.46 -19.53
C ARG A 35 -5.83 -15.09 -18.53
N GLN A 36 -6.42 -13.89 -18.61
CA GLN A 36 -7.55 -13.51 -17.75
C GLN A 36 -8.79 -14.39 -17.96
N PHE A 37 -8.85 -15.12 -19.07
CA PHE A 37 -9.93 -16.06 -19.38
C PHE A 37 -9.56 -17.53 -19.12
N ILE A 38 -8.36 -17.82 -18.62
CA ILE A 38 -7.89 -19.18 -18.37
C ILE A 38 -7.72 -19.39 -16.86
N ALA A 39 -8.29 -20.47 -16.34
CA ALA A 39 -8.12 -20.89 -14.95
C ALA A 39 -7.52 -22.29 -14.89
N ARG A 40 -6.64 -22.50 -13.90
CA ARG A 40 -6.16 -23.84 -13.56
C ARG A 40 -7.21 -24.53 -12.69
N CYS A 41 -7.57 -25.76 -13.06
CA CYS A 41 -8.34 -26.67 -12.23
C CYS A 41 -7.44 -27.71 -11.58
N TYR A 42 -7.67 -27.95 -10.30
CA TYR A 42 -7.08 -29.06 -9.59
C TYR A 42 -8.11 -30.18 -9.59
N GLU A 43 -7.74 -31.28 -10.22
CA GLU A 43 -8.51 -32.52 -10.17
C GLU A 43 -8.14 -33.30 -8.90
N SER A 44 -8.92 -34.32 -8.57
CA SER A 44 -8.63 -35.23 -7.45
C SER A 44 -7.25 -35.89 -7.58
N ASP A 45 -6.75 -36.03 -8.81
CA ASP A 45 -5.37 -36.44 -9.09
C ASP A 45 -4.44 -35.20 -9.13
N PRO A 46 -3.51 -35.05 -8.17
CA PRO A 46 -2.59 -33.90 -8.12
C PRO A 46 -1.59 -33.86 -9.29
N LEU A 47 -1.46 -34.93 -10.08
CA LEU A 47 -0.62 -34.98 -11.28
C LEU A 47 -1.35 -34.48 -12.54
N LEU A 48 -2.68 -34.29 -12.47
CA LEU A 48 -3.48 -33.82 -13.59
C LEU A 48 -3.78 -32.32 -13.45
N VAL A 49 -3.16 -31.52 -14.30
CA VAL A 49 -3.45 -30.08 -14.42
C VAL A 49 -4.35 -29.84 -15.62
N THR A 50 -5.59 -29.42 -15.38
CA THR A 50 -6.53 -29.04 -16.45
C THR A 50 -6.65 -27.52 -16.54
N LEU A 51 -6.74 -27.01 -17.77
CA LEU A 51 -7.01 -25.60 -18.05
C LEU A 51 -8.46 -25.47 -18.49
N GLN A 52 -9.20 -24.55 -17.88
CA GLN A 52 -10.58 -24.26 -18.24
C GLN A 52 -10.78 -22.78 -18.52
N TYR A 53 -11.84 -22.48 -19.27
CA TYR A 53 -12.25 -21.11 -19.47
C TYR A 53 -12.86 -20.54 -18.18
N GLN A 54 -12.38 -19.39 -17.74
CA GLN A 54 -12.89 -18.68 -16.56
C GLN A 54 -14.19 -17.96 -16.92
N ASN A 55 -15.32 -18.66 -16.82
CA ASN A 55 -16.67 -18.12 -17.04
C ASN A 55 -17.41 -17.81 -15.73
N GLU A 56 -16.94 -18.31 -14.59
CA GLU A 56 -17.57 -18.07 -13.30
C GLU A 56 -16.81 -17.03 -12.47
N ASP A 57 -17.56 -16.32 -11.63
CA ASP A 57 -17.01 -15.57 -10.49
C ASP A 57 -16.56 -16.53 -9.35
N TYR A 58 -16.10 -17.74 -9.69
CA TYR A 58 -15.52 -18.73 -8.77
C TYR A 58 -14.00 -18.58 -8.70
N GLY A 59 -13.44 -18.80 -7.51
CA GLY A 59 -12.02 -18.68 -7.25
C GLY A 59 -11.64 -17.40 -6.51
N TYR A 60 -10.52 -17.46 -5.79
CA TYR A 60 -9.95 -16.31 -5.11
C TYR A 60 -9.34 -15.39 -6.17
N GLY A 61 -9.99 -14.26 -6.43
CA GLY A 61 -9.72 -13.43 -7.60
C GLY A 61 -8.27 -13.01 -7.80
N TYR A 62 -7.48 -12.80 -6.74
CA TYR A 62 -6.06 -12.40 -6.78
C TYR A 62 -5.24 -13.24 -5.78
N ARG A 63 -4.97 -14.50 -6.13
CA ARG A 63 -3.91 -15.31 -5.50
C ARG A 63 -2.65 -15.26 -6.36
N SER A 64 -1.48 -15.51 -5.80
CA SER A 64 -0.24 -15.78 -6.57
C SER A 64 -0.43 -16.89 -7.60
N GLU A 65 -1.37 -17.82 -7.34
CA GLU A 65 -1.79 -18.89 -8.26
C GLU A 65 -2.72 -18.40 -9.39
N THR A 66 -3.36 -17.25 -9.23
CA THR A 66 -4.28 -16.63 -10.20
C THR A 66 -3.58 -15.55 -11.03
N TYR A 67 -2.71 -14.77 -10.39
CA TYR A 67 -1.82 -13.82 -11.04
C TYR A 67 -0.42 -14.01 -10.52
N ASN A 68 0.48 -14.26 -11.44
CA ASN A 68 1.87 -14.50 -11.14
C ASN A 68 2.72 -13.33 -11.63
N GLU A 69 4.02 -13.48 -11.43
CA GLU A 69 4.98 -12.48 -11.87
C GLU A 69 4.98 -12.26 -13.38
N PHE A 70 4.62 -13.26 -14.19
CA PHE A 70 4.46 -13.10 -15.64
C PHE A 70 3.39 -12.05 -15.96
N ASP A 71 2.20 -12.15 -15.36
CA ASP A 71 1.11 -11.21 -15.64
C ASP A 71 1.50 -9.78 -15.19
N LEU A 72 2.10 -9.66 -14.01
CA LEU A 72 2.58 -8.37 -13.49
C LEU A 72 3.76 -7.79 -14.27
N ARG A 73 4.55 -8.62 -14.95
CA ARG A 73 5.69 -8.16 -15.75
C ARG A 73 5.25 -7.21 -16.86
N LEU A 74 4.01 -7.31 -17.34
CA LEU A 74 3.46 -6.42 -18.35
C LEU A 74 3.49 -4.96 -17.88
N ARG A 75 3.24 -4.70 -16.60
CA ARG A 75 3.28 -3.34 -16.03
C ARG A 75 4.63 -2.68 -16.26
N LYS A 76 5.74 -3.43 -16.14
CA LYS A 76 7.09 -2.88 -16.38
C LYS A 76 7.25 -2.45 -17.83
N HIS A 77 6.82 -3.28 -18.79
CA HIS A 77 6.89 -2.93 -20.20
C HIS A 77 6.00 -1.74 -20.55
N LEU A 78 4.77 -1.70 -20.02
CA LEU A 78 3.89 -0.55 -20.17
C LEU A 78 4.52 0.74 -19.63
N SER A 79 5.23 0.68 -18.50
CA SER A 79 5.90 1.85 -17.91
C SER A 79 7.07 2.40 -18.72
N LEU A 80 7.62 1.60 -19.65
CA LEU A 80 8.75 1.95 -20.51
C LEU A 80 8.32 2.20 -21.95
N ALA A 81 7.05 1.99 -22.28
CA ALA A 81 6.53 2.11 -23.63
C ALA A 81 6.39 3.58 -24.04
N GLU A 82 6.56 3.84 -25.33
CA GLU A 82 6.16 5.12 -25.91
C GLU A 82 4.65 5.35 -25.73
N GLU A 83 4.24 6.60 -25.58
CA GLU A 83 2.85 6.98 -25.27
C GLU A 83 1.83 6.36 -26.25
N SER A 84 2.15 6.33 -27.55
CA SER A 84 1.25 5.75 -28.55
C SER A 84 1.07 4.24 -28.37
N SER A 85 2.15 3.51 -28.06
CA SER A 85 2.13 2.07 -27.84
C SER A 85 1.47 1.73 -26.51
N TRP A 86 1.74 2.52 -25.47
CA TRP A 86 1.05 2.43 -24.18
C TRP A 86 -0.47 2.61 -24.36
N GLN A 87 -0.90 3.64 -25.07
CA GLN A 87 -2.33 3.94 -25.28
C GLN A 87 -3.05 2.80 -25.99
N ARG A 88 -2.45 2.24 -27.06
CA ARG A 88 -3.03 1.07 -27.76
C ARG A 88 -3.14 -0.16 -26.85
N CYS A 89 -2.16 -0.40 -25.98
CA CYS A 89 -2.22 -1.50 -25.01
C CYS A 89 -3.30 -1.24 -23.93
N ALA A 90 -3.36 -0.02 -23.40
CA ALA A 90 -4.37 0.38 -22.42
C ALA A 90 -5.79 0.24 -22.99
N ASP A 91 -6.01 0.65 -24.24
CA ASP A 91 -7.31 0.51 -24.92
C ASP A 91 -7.73 -0.95 -25.06
N LYS A 92 -6.80 -1.85 -25.43
CA LYS A 92 -7.07 -3.30 -25.47
C LYS A 92 -7.46 -3.86 -24.10
N LEU A 93 -6.73 -3.48 -23.05
CA LEU A 93 -6.99 -3.91 -21.68
C LEU A 93 -8.36 -3.43 -21.19
N ILE A 94 -8.71 -2.17 -21.46
CA ILE A 94 -10.00 -1.58 -21.10
C ILE A 94 -11.13 -2.23 -21.88
N ALA A 95 -10.95 -2.44 -23.19
CA ALA A 95 -11.95 -3.08 -24.04
C ALA A 95 -12.25 -4.53 -23.61
N ALA A 96 -11.29 -5.21 -23.00
CA ALA A 96 -11.47 -6.57 -22.49
C ALA A 96 -12.26 -6.64 -21.16
N LEU A 97 -12.33 -5.55 -20.38
CA LEU A 97 -12.95 -5.53 -19.04
C LEU A 97 -14.38 -6.12 -18.98
N PRO A 98 -15.31 -5.82 -19.92
CA PRO A 98 -16.66 -6.35 -19.87
C PRO A 98 -16.70 -7.88 -19.98
N GLY A 99 -15.78 -8.47 -20.75
CA GLY A 99 -15.66 -9.92 -20.93
C GLY A 99 -14.99 -10.62 -19.74
N ILE A 100 -14.05 -9.97 -19.08
CA ILE A 100 -13.33 -10.53 -17.92
C ILE A 100 -14.30 -10.73 -16.74
N THR A 101 -14.21 -11.86 -16.04
CA THR A 101 -15.01 -12.14 -14.83
C THR A 101 -14.74 -11.10 -13.74
N LYS A 102 -15.76 -10.77 -12.94
CA LYS A 102 -15.69 -9.61 -12.02
C LYS A 102 -14.55 -9.74 -11.03
N VAL A 103 -14.32 -10.96 -10.54
CA VAL A 103 -13.24 -11.28 -9.58
C VAL A 103 -11.86 -11.02 -10.15
N ARG A 104 -11.71 -10.97 -11.48
CA ARG A 104 -10.43 -10.76 -12.17
C ARG A 104 -10.17 -9.34 -12.68
N ARG A 105 -11.22 -8.53 -12.82
CA ARG A 105 -11.09 -7.13 -13.28
C ARG A 105 -10.14 -6.25 -12.46
N PRO A 106 -9.99 -6.42 -11.12
CA PRO A 106 -9.03 -5.61 -10.36
C PRO A 106 -7.59 -5.68 -10.86
N PHE A 107 -7.16 -6.79 -11.46
CA PHE A 107 -5.83 -6.92 -12.06
C PHE A 107 -5.60 -5.90 -13.19
N ILE A 108 -6.60 -5.68 -14.04
CA ILE A 108 -6.49 -4.71 -15.14
C ILE A 108 -6.28 -3.29 -14.61
N ALA A 109 -6.98 -2.93 -13.54
CA ALA A 109 -6.78 -1.64 -12.89
C ALA A 109 -5.38 -1.53 -12.26
N LEU A 110 -4.85 -2.61 -11.67
CA LEU A 110 -3.52 -2.63 -11.06
C LEU A 110 -2.38 -2.36 -12.06
N ILE A 111 -2.49 -2.88 -13.29
CA ILE A 111 -1.45 -2.69 -14.32
C ILE A 111 -1.58 -1.38 -15.10
N LEU A 112 -2.63 -0.60 -14.86
CA LEU A 112 -2.89 0.71 -15.44
C LEU A 112 -3.09 1.80 -14.35
N PRO A 113 -2.09 2.03 -13.47
CA PRO A 113 -2.22 3.06 -12.43
C PRO A 113 -2.44 4.48 -12.98
N GLU A 114 -2.03 4.73 -14.23
CA GLU A 114 -2.23 6.01 -14.93
C GLU A 114 -3.72 6.27 -15.28
N LYS A 115 -4.59 5.25 -15.17
CA LYS A 115 -6.05 5.33 -15.40
C LYS A 115 -6.84 4.95 -14.14
N PRO A 116 -6.75 5.73 -13.05
CA PRO A 116 -7.38 5.38 -11.77
C PRO A 116 -8.91 5.38 -11.80
N GLU A 117 -9.53 6.00 -12.80
CA GLU A 117 -10.95 5.94 -13.09
C GLU A 117 -11.45 4.49 -13.22
N ILE A 118 -10.64 3.59 -13.80
CA ILE A 118 -10.97 2.17 -13.91
C ILE A 118 -11.13 1.57 -12.52
N ALA A 119 -10.15 1.81 -11.63
CA ALA A 119 -10.22 1.31 -10.26
C ALA A 119 -11.45 1.90 -9.53
N ASN A 120 -11.69 3.20 -9.67
CA ASN A 120 -12.81 3.90 -9.04
C ASN A 120 -14.17 3.33 -9.46
N GLU A 121 -14.35 3.01 -10.75
CA GLU A 121 -15.56 2.39 -11.28
C GLU A 121 -15.74 0.95 -10.78
N LEU A 122 -14.66 0.15 -10.81
CA LEU A 122 -14.68 -1.25 -10.38
C LEU A 122 -15.07 -1.42 -8.89
N VAL A 123 -14.83 -0.41 -8.04
CA VAL A 123 -15.29 -0.43 -6.64
C VAL A 123 -16.82 -0.61 -6.55
N GLY A 124 -17.56 -0.02 -7.49
CA GLY A 124 -19.02 -0.09 -7.55
C GLY A 124 -19.57 -1.45 -7.98
N LEU A 125 -18.75 -2.34 -8.53
CA LEU A 125 -19.23 -3.64 -9.00
C LEU A 125 -19.59 -4.55 -7.84
N GLU A 126 -20.86 -4.91 -7.74
CA GLU A 126 -21.31 -5.93 -6.80
C GLU A 126 -21.10 -7.33 -7.39
N CYS A 127 -20.62 -8.23 -6.53
CA CYS A 127 -20.51 -9.65 -6.80
C CYS A 127 -21.44 -10.35 -5.79
N PRO A 128 -22.40 -11.18 -6.25
CA PRO A 128 -23.35 -11.86 -5.36
C PRO A 128 -22.70 -12.89 -4.42
N ARG A 129 -21.41 -13.17 -4.59
CA ARG A 129 -20.66 -14.09 -3.74
C ARG A 129 -19.99 -13.34 -2.58
N THR A 130 -19.93 -14.01 -1.42
CA THR A 130 -19.58 -13.44 -0.11
C THR A 130 -18.17 -12.88 0.03
N HIS A 131 -17.30 -13.10 -0.97
CA HIS A 131 -15.85 -12.96 -0.83
C HIS A 131 -15.18 -12.39 -2.09
N PHE A 132 -15.59 -11.19 -2.54
CA PHE A 132 -14.86 -10.44 -3.58
C PHE A 132 -13.56 -9.85 -3.02
N HIS A 133 -12.65 -10.73 -2.59
CA HIS A 133 -11.40 -10.36 -1.91
C HIS A 133 -10.49 -9.51 -2.79
N SER A 134 -10.37 -9.84 -4.08
CA SER A 134 -9.54 -9.10 -5.04
C SER A 134 -9.95 -7.64 -5.22
N LYS A 135 -11.16 -7.24 -4.78
CA LYS A 135 -11.54 -5.84 -4.73
C LYS A 135 -10.63 -5.02 -3.82
N GLU A 136 -10.04 -5.63 -2.78
CA GLU A 136 -9.13 -4.93 -1.88
C GLU A 136 -7.95 -4.32 -2.64
N TRP A 137 -7.41 -5.03 -3.65
CA TRP A 137 -6.30 -4.56 -4.50
C TRP A 137 -6.57 -3.24 -5.22
N LEU A 138 -7.83 -2.86 -5.44
CA LEU A 138 -8.16 -1.54 -6.00
C LEU A 138 -7.66 -0.39 -5.12
N LYS A 139 -7.36 -0.63 -3.83
CA LYS A 139 -6.74 0.36 -2.94
C LYS A 139 -5.37 0.84 -3.44
N VAL A 140 -4.67 0.10 -4.29
CA VAL A 140 -3.37 0.55 -4.80
C VAL A 140 -3.53 1.70 -5.80
N VAL A 141 -4.64 1.72 -6.54
CA VAL A 141 -4.82 2.61 -7.71
C VAL A 141 -5.95 3.62 -7.52
N ALA A 142 -7.07 3.24 -6.89
CA ALA A 142 -8.22 4.11 -6.68
C ALA A 142 -7.81 5.42 -5.99
N ASN A 143 -8.28 6.56 -6.52
CA ASN A 143 -7.97 7.90 -6.01
C ASN A 143 -9.22 8.74 -5.73
N ASP A 144 -10.40 8.29 -6.14
CA ASP A 144 -11.66 8.96 -5.78
C ASP A 144 -11.95 8.77 -4.28
N PRO A 145 -12.15 9.84 -3.49
CA PRO A 145 -12.38 9.71 -2.05
C PRO A 145 -13.59 8.83 -1.68
N ARG A 146 -14.64 8.79 -2.52
CA ARG A 146 -15.82 7.93 -2.25
C ARG A 146 -15.49 6.46 -2.51
N ALA A 147 -14.74 6.16 -3.57
CA ALA A 147 -14.23 4.83 -3.87
C ALA A 147 -13.27 4.34 -2.78
N VAL A 148 -12.30 5.17 -2.36
CA VAL A 148 -11.38 4.85 -1.26
C VAL A 148 -12.14 4.53 0.03
N LYS A 149 -13.15 5.34 0.40
CA LYS A 149 -13.97 5.10 1.59
C LYS A 149 -14.73 3.77 1.54
N LYS A 150 -15.23 3.37 0.36
CA LYS A 150 -15.86 2.06 0.19
C LYS A 150 -14.85 0.92 0.39
N LEU A 151 -13.62 1.13 -0.07
CA LEU A 151 -12.54 0.14 0.02
C LEU A 151 -12.00 -0.07 1.45
N GLU A 152 -12.17 0.89 2.37
CA GLU A 152 -11.75 0.76 3.78
C GLU A 152 -12.35 -0.48 4.48
N ARG A 153 -13.53 -0.93 4.02
CA ARG A 153 -14.24 -2.10 4.56
C ARG A 153 -13.58 -3.43 4.21
N TYR A 154 -12.75 -3.44 3.15
CA TYR A 154 -12.03 -4.62 2.69
C TYR A 154 -10.66 -4.60 3.35
N TRP A 155 -10.32 -5.59 4.15
CA TRP A 155 -9.02 -5.68 4.84
C TRP A 155 -8.53 -7.13 4.97
N SER A 156 -9.29 -8.08 4.43
CA SER A 156 -9.05 -9.52 4.61
C SER A 156 -7.77 -9.99 3.93
N GLN A 157 -7.42 -9.42 2.77
CA GLN A 157 -6.22 -9.81 2.03
C GLN A 157 -4.97 -9.12 2.56
N ASP A 158 -5.12 -8.05 3.34
CA ASP A 158 -3.99 -7.38 3.97
C ASP A 158 -2.92 -6.92 2.94
N ILE A 159 -3.40 -6.39 1.82
CA ILE A 159 -2.62 -6.20 0.57
C ILE A 159 -1.41 -5.26 0.66
N PHE A 160 -1.19 -4.60 1.79
CA PHE A 160 -0.08 -3.66 2.01
C PHE A 160 0.94 -4.25 3.00
N SER A 161 1.03 -5.57 3.06
CA SER A 161 2.00 -6.33 3.85
C SER A 161 2.40 -7.60 3.11
N ASP A 162 3.70 -7.88 3.09
CA ASP A 162 4.31 -9.11 2.56
C ASP A 162 4.63 -9.99 3.75
N ARG A 163 3.65 -10.74 4.22
CA ARG A 163 3.91 -11.61 5.38
C ARG A 163 3.94 -13.05 4.91
N GLU A 164 5.15 -13.54 4.64
CA GLU A 164 5.44 -14.97 4.40
C GLU A 164 4.89 -15.85 5.53
N ALA A 165 4.89 -15.34 6.76
CA ALA A 165 4.33 -16.01 7.95
C ALA A 165 2.82 -15.75 8.19
N SER A 166 2.09 -15.14 7.26
CA SER A 166 0.64 -14.96 7.38
C SER A 166 -0.11 -16.07 6.64
N TYR A 167 -1.31 -16.39 7.12
CA TYR A 167 -2.23 -17.28 6.40
C TYR A 167 -2.54 -16.80 4.97
N MET A 168 -2.33 -15.50 4.68
CA MET A 168 -2.61 -14.86 3.39
C MET A 168 -1.33 -14.58 2.59
N SER A 169 -0.20 -15.23 2.91
CA SER A 169 1.10 -15.00 2.27
C SER A 169 1.06 -15.12 0.73
N HIS A 170 0.30 -16.08 0.22
CA HIS A 170 0.07 -16.27 -1.22
C HIS A 170 -0.81 -15.17 -1.86
N GLU A 171 -1.57 -14.43 -1.06
CA GLU A 171 -2.51 -13.40 -1.52
C GLU A 171 -1.92 -12.00 -1.37
N ASN A 172 -0.93 -11.82 -0.50
CA ASN A 172 -0.30 -10.53 -0.22
C ASN A 172 1.20 -10.45 -0.56
N HIS A 173 1.73 -11.42 -1.31
CA HIS A 173 3.13 -11.50 -1.74
C HIS A 173 3.67 -10.23 -2.46
N PHE A 174 2.78 -9.37 -2.96
CA PHE A 174 3.14 -8.13 -3.65
C PHE A 174 2.82 -6.85 -2.85
N GLY A 175 2.52 -6.95 -1.57
CA GLY A 175 2.21 -5.82 -0.70
C GLY A 175 3.32 -4.77 -0.50
N TYR A 176 4.62 -5.11 -0.54
CA TYR A 176 5.68 -4.09 -0.61
C TYR A 176 5.57 -3.32 -1.93
N ALA A 177 5.42 -4.03 -3.05
CA ALA A 177 5.23 -3.41 -4.36
C ALA A 177 3.94 -2.58 -4.41
N ALA A 178 2.87 -3.02 -3.73
CA ALA A 178 1.61 -2.31 -3.59
C ALA A 178 1.80 -0.98 -2.83
N CYS A 179 2.53 -1.01 -1.71
CA CYS A 179 2.87 0.18 -0.94
C CYS A 179 3.71 1.15 -1.79
N ALA A 180 4.74 0.64 -2.46
CA ALA A 180 5.62 1.44 -3.30
C ALA A 180 4.88 2.07 -4.49
N ALA A 181 4.01 1.30 -5.16
CA ALA A 181 3.18 1.80 -6.25
C ALA A 181 2.23 2.89 -5.75
N LEU A 182 1.49 2.64 -4.66
CA LEU A 182 0.58 3.64 -4.10
C LEU A 182 1.30 4.95 -3.73
N LEU A 183 2.47 4.86 -3.10
CA LEU A 183 3.29 6.02 -2.75
C LEU A 183 3.84 6.74 -3.97
N ARG A 184 4.22 6.01 -5.03
CA ARG A 184 4.73 6.58 -6.27
C ARG A 184 3.65 7.35 -7.02
N GLU A 185 2.44 6.82 -7.09
CA GLU A 185 1.33 7.41 -7.86
C GLU A 185 0.60 8.52 -7.09
N GLN A 186 0.47 8.41 -5.77
CA GLN A 186 -0.33 9.35 -4.96
C GLN A 186 0.49 10.19 -3.98
N GLY A 187 1.81 9.99 -3.92
CA GLY A 187 2.71 10.74 -3.06
C GLY A 187 2.28 10.72 -1.59
N LEU A 188 2.29 11.88 -0.96
CA LEU A 188 1.93 12.03 0.45
C LEU A 188 0.44 11.77 0.74
N ALA A 189 -0.44 11.89 -0.26
CA ALA A 189 -1.87 11.60 -0.10
C ALA A 189 -2.14 10.11 0.19
N ALA A 190 -1.18 9.23 -0.12
CA ALA A 190 -1.23 7.81 0.22
C ALA A 190 -0.99 7.52 1.71
N VAL A 191 -0.27 8.38 2.44
CA VAL A 191 0.20 8.09 3.81
C VAL A 191 -0.95 7.74 4.77
N PRO A 192 -2.09 8.47 4.79
CA PRO A 192 -3.23 8.09 5.63
C PRO A 192 -3.77 6.69 5.34
N ARG A 193 -3.71 6.24 4.07
CA ARG A 193 -4.20 4.93 3.64
C ARG A 193 -3.31 3.79 4.13
N LEU A 194 -2.02 4.07 4.28
CA LEU A 194 -1.02 3.12 4.79
C LEU A 194 -0.97 3.08 6.33
N ALA A 195 -1.65 3.99 7.02
CA ALA A 195 -1.54 4.14 8.47
C ALA A 195 -1.85 2.86 9.26
N MET A 196 -2.85 2.08 8.81
CA MET A 196 -3.20 0.82 9.47
C MET A 196 -2.11 -0.27 9.32
N TYR A 197 -1.27 -0.17 8.30
CA TYR A 197 -0.20 -1.12 7.97
C TYR A 197 1.19 -0.65 8.43
N ALA A 198 1.34 0.60 8.87
CA ALA A 198 2.63 1.22 9.20
C ALA A 198 3.46 0.50 10.30
N HIS A 199 2.82 -0.35 11.11
CA HIS A 199 3.50 -1.16 12.13
C HIS A 199 4.16 -2.43 11.58
N LYS A 200 3.79 -2.81 10.36
CA LYS A 200 4.29 -3.98 9.64
C LYS A 200 5.63 -3.65 8.98
N GLU A 201 6.37 -4.68 8.64
CA GLU A 201 7.74 -4.53 8.17
C GLU A 201 7.83 -3.84 6.82
N ASP A 202 7.01 -4.24 5.86
CA ASP A 202 7.07 -3.77 4.48
C ASP A 202 6.64 -2.31 4.41
N CYS A 203 5.40 -2.03 4.80
CA CYS A 203 4.85 -0.68 4.84
C CYS A 203 5.68 0.25 5.74
N GLY A 204 6.06 -0.20 6.95
CA GLY A 204 6.84 0.59 7.88
C GLY A 204 8.25 0.92 7.37
N SER A 205 8.90 -0.01 6.67
CA SER A 205 10.25 0.21 6.11
C SER A 205 10.24 1.22 4.96
N LEU A 206 9.22 1.20 4.10
CA LEU A 206 9.02 2.18 3.03
C LEU A 206 8.74 3.57 3.59
N LEU A 207 7.82 3.68 4.55
CA LEU A 207 7.49 4.96 5.18
C LEU A 207 8.73 5.61 5.80
N VAL A 208 9.63 4.84 6.42
CA VAL A 208 10.83 5.40 7.05
C VAL A 208 11.77 6.11 6.06
N GLN A 209 11.66 5.86 4.75
CA GLN A 209 12.49 6.52 3.73
C GLN A 209 11.96 7.90 3.30
N ILE A 210 10.74 8.28 3.70
CA ILE A 210 10.09 9.51 3.23
C ILE A 210 10.24 10.58 4.32
N ASN A 211 11.08 11.59 4.08
CA ASN A 211 11.29 12.74 4.98
C ASN A 211 10.08 13.70 4.95
N HIS A 212 9.05 13.44 5.76
CA HIS A 212 7.87 14.27 5.85
C HIS A 212 7.16 14.16 7.22
N PRO A 213 6.68 15.27 7.83
CA PRO A 213 6.01 15.25 9.13
C PRO A 213 4.80 14.31 9.21
N GLN A 214 4.01 14.18 8.14
CA GLN A 214 2.85 13.27 8.13
C GLN A 214 3.25 11.80 8.25
N VAL A 215 4.44 11.44 7.75
CA VAL A 215 4.95 10.07 7.78
C VAL A 215 5.36 9.70 9.20
N ILE A 216 6.21 10.52 9.83
CA ILE A 216 6.61 10.26 11.22
C ILE A 216 5.44 10.40 12.20
N ARG A 217 4.46 11.28 11.93
CA ARG A 217 3.19 11.29 12.67
C ARG A 217 2.52 9.91 12.64
N THR A 218 2.45 9.28 11.47
CA THR A 218 1.88 7.94 11.30
C THR A 218 2.69 6.88 12.06
N LEU A 219 4.02 6.92 11.96
CA LEU A 219 4.91 6.00 12.68
C LEU A 219 4.81 6.16 14.21
N LEU A 220 4.71 7.40 14.70
CA LEU A 220 4.53 7.72 16.12
C LEU A 220 3.22 7.17 16.68
N LEU A 221 2.16 7.12 15.87
CA LEU A 221 0.86 6.59 16.30
C LEU A 221 0.86 5.07 16.49
N VAL A 222 1.77 4.36 15.84
CA VAL A 222 1.88 2.90 15.90
C VAL A 222 3.16 2.41 16.60
N ALA A 223 3.93 3.32 17.19
CA ALA A 223 5.21 3.02 17.82
C ALA A 223 5.10 2.00 18.96
N ASP A 224 3.97 1.99 19.66
CA ASP A 224 3.65 1.11 20.78
C ASP A 224 3.17 -0.29 20.36
N LYS A 225 2.92 -0.53 19.06
CA LYS A 225 2.38 -1.83 18.60
C LYS A 225 3.39 -2.97 18.72
N ASN A 226 4.67 -2.71 18.50
CA ASN A 226 5.72 -3.71 18.56
C ASN A 226 7.11 -3.04 18.64
N LYS A 227 8.11 -3.80 19.10
CA LYS A 227 9.50 -3.34 19.22
C LYS A 227 10.08 -2.79 17.90
N PRO A 228 9.87 -3.43 16.72
CA PRO A 228 10.31 -2.87 15.44
C PRO A 228 9.74 -1.48 15.13
N SER A 229 8.46 -1.22 15.44
CA SER A 229 7.83 0.09 15.19
C SER A 229 8.45 1.19 16.04
N LEU A 230 8.74 0.91 17.31
CA LEU A 230 9.47 1.84 18.18
C LEU A 230 10.88 2.12 17.63
N GLN A 231 11.59 1.09 17.18
CA GLN A 231 12.92 1.24 16.58
C GLN A 231 12.89 2.06 15.28
N ARG A 232 11.83 1.93 14.46
CA ARG A 232 11.62 2.75 13.26
C ARG A 232 11.49 4.23 13.61
N VAL A 233 10.73 4.58 14.65
CA VAL A 233 10.62 5.97 15.12
C VAL A 233 11.99 6.51 15.57
N ALA A 234 12.74 5.73 16.35
CA ALA A 234 14.08 6.14 16.79
C ALA A 234 15.04 6.37 15.60
N LYS A 235 15.05 5.46 14.62
CA LYS A 235 15.84 5.60 13.38
C LYS A 235 15.41 6.82 12.58
N TYR A 236 14.11 7.01 12.40
CA TYR A 236 13.55 8.14 11.66
C TYR A 236 13.91 9.46 12.34
N SER A 237 13.72 9.56 13.66
CA SER A 237 14.02 10.77 14.43
C SER A 237 15.48 11.19 14.32
N LYS A 238 16.39 10.23 14.22
CA LYS A 238 17.82 10.50 14.01
C LYS A 238 18.10 11.02 12.59
N ASN A 239 17.45 10.46 11.58
CA ASN A 239 17.69 10.80 10.18
C ASN A 239 16.98 12.10 9.77
N PHE A 240 15.79 12.37 10.32
CA PHE A 240 14.90 13.47 9.94
C PHE A 240 14.38 14.21 11.19
N PRO A 241 15.26 14.87 11.95
CA PRO A 241 14.90 15.50 13.21
C PRO A 241 13.93 16.68 13.04
N HIS A 242 14.03 17.46 11.95
CA HIS A 242 13.07 18.54 11.64
C HIS A 242 11.64 18.05 11.47
N ALA A 243 11.44 17.01 10.65
CA ALA A 243 10.12 16.43 10.42
C ALA A 243 9.55 15.83 11.71
N THR A 244 10.41 15.24 12.53
CA THR A 244 10.02 14.65 13.82
C THR A 244 9.60 15.71 14.83
N LEU A 245 10.37 16.80 14.96
CA LEU A 245 10.02 17.95 15.79
C LEU A 245 8.66 18.51 15.35
N ALA A 246 8.49 18.74 14.04
CA ALA A 246 7.25 19.28 13.51
C ALA A 246 6.05 18.41 13.85
N ALA A 247 6.16 17.10 13.61
CA ALA A 247 5.08 16.16 13.89
C ALA A 247 4.75 16.06 15.38
N LEU A 248 5.76 16.05 16.27
CA LEU A 248 5.55 16.02 17.71
C LEU A 248 4.89 17.29 18.23
N ALA A 249 5.32 18.45 17.75
CA ALA A 249 4.73 19.74 18.12
C ALA A 249 3.25 19.81 17.70
N GLU A 250 2.93 19.39 16.48
CA GLU A 250 1.55 19.34 15.98
C GLU A 250 0.70 18.30 16.74
N LEU A 251 1.24 17.12 17.03
CA LEU A 251 0.53 16.09 17.80
C LEU A 251 0.21 16.56 19.23
N LEU A 252 1.18 17.16 19.91
CA LEU A 252 1.04 17.63 21.29
C LEU A 252 0.20 18.91 21.41
N ALA A 253 -0.04 19.61 20.30
CA ALA A 253 -0.93 20.75 20.22
C ALA A 253 -2.42 20.37 20.09
N LEU A 254 -2.71 19.12 19.74
CA LEU A 254 -4.09 18.63 19.66
C LEU A 254 -4.73 18.56 21.05
N LYS A 255 -5.99 18.97 21.15
CA LYS A 255 -6.77 18.85 22.40
C LYS A 255 -6.93 17.40 22.83
N GLU A 256 -7.15 16.54 21.85
CA GLU A 256 -7.29 15.11 22.03
C GLU A 256 -6.31 14.38 21.10
N PRO A 257 -5.51 13.45 21.62
CA PRO A 257 -4.59 12.65 20.81
C PRO A 257 -5.37 11.81 19.79
N PRO A 258 -4.86 11.64 18.56
CA PRO A 258 -5.56 10.89 17.53
C PRO A 258 -5.63 9.39 17.87
N ALA A 259 -6.68 8.74 17.39
CA ALA A 259 -6.86 7.30 17.56
C ALA A 259 -5.70 6.52 16.92
N ARG A 260 -5.33 5.40 17.53
CA ARG A 260 -4.32 4.48 16.97
C ARG A 260 -4.87 3.83 15.68
N PRO A 261 -4.16 3.91 14.55
CA PRO A 261 -4.58 3.23 13.32
C PRO A 261 -4.52 1.70 13.40
N GLY A 262 -5.49 1.03 12.77
CA GLY A 262 -5.49 -0.41 12.49
C GLY A 262 -5.75 -1.33 13.70
N TYR A 263 -5.83 -2.64 13.42
CA TYR A 263 -6.13 -3.68 14.40
C TYR A 263 -4.91 -4.13 15.25
N PRO A 264 -5.14 -4.79 16.41
CA PRO A 264 -6.43 -4.92 17.09
C PRO A 264 -6.93 -3.57 17.63
N ILE A 265 -8.25 -3.39 17.65
CA ILE A 265 -8.88 -2.27 18.35
C ILE A 265 -8.45 -2.38 19.82
N ILE A 266 -7.93 -1.29 20.38
CA ILE A 266 -7.61 -1.26 21.81
C ILE A 266 -8.93 -1.41 22.55
N GLU A 267 -9.03 -2.37 23.46
CA GLU A 267 -10.19 -2.47 24.36
C GLU A 267 -10.45 -1.09 24.98
N ASP A 268 -11.69 -0.61 24.93
CA ASP A 268 -12.05 0.77 25.34
C ASP A 268 -11.52 1.13 26.74
N LYS A 269 -11.44 0.14 27.64
CA LYS A 269 -10.91 0.28 29.01
C LYS A 269 -9.40 0.55 29.07
N LYS A 270 -8.63 0.07 28.10
CA LYS A 270 -7.16 0.21 28.01
C LYS A 270 -6.74 1.44 27.19
N LEU A 271 -7.65 2.00 26.40
CA LEU A 271 -7.39 3.12 25.50
C LEU A 271 -6.84 4.36 26.25
N PRO A 272 -7.42 4.83 27.37
CA PRO A 272 -6.90 6.03 28.05
C PRO A 272 -5.47 5.86 28.56
N ALA A 273 -5.14 4.68 29.12
CA ALA A 273 -3.82 4.40 29.67
C ALA A 273 -2.75 4.32 28.57
N GLN A 274 -3.04 3.63 27.45
CA GLN A 274 -2.11 3.56 26.31
C GLN A 274 -1.91 4.92 25.66
N GLN A 275 -2.98 5.71 25.56
CA GLN A 275 -2.93 7.04 24.98
C GLN A 275 -2.09 7.99 25.84
N LYS A 276 -2.24 7.92 27.17
CA LYS A 276 -1.38 8.64 28.12
C LYS A 276 0.10 8.24 27.99
N ALA A 277 0.41 6.95 27.95
CA ALA A 277 1.79 6.46 27.80
C ALA A 277 2.43 6.93 26.48
N ARG A 278 1.64 6.96 25.41
CA ARG A 278 2.08 7.46 24.10
C ARG A 278 2.32 8.97 24.11
N ASP A 279 1.45 9.75 24.75
CA ASP A 279 1.65 11.19 24.93
C ASP A 279 2.90 11.49 25.76
N GLU A 280 3.15 10.73 26.83
CA GLU A 280 4.38 10.82 27.64
C GLU A 280 5.62 10.50 26.80
N TYR A 281 5.56 9.46 25.97
CA TYR A 281 6.63 9.13 25.02
C TYR A 281 6.90 10.28 24.04
N TRP A 282 5.86 10.87 23.45
CA TRP A 282 6.00 12.02 22.55
C TRP A 282 6.63 13.23 23.22
N ARG A 283 6.20 13.56 24.44
CA ARG A 283 6.78 14.66 25.23
C ARG A 283 8.25 14.43 25.54
N THR A 284 8.61 13.20 25.90
CA THR A 284 10.01 12.81 26.20
C THR A 284 10.89 12.90 24.96
N LEU A 285 10.38 12.45 23.81
CA LEU A 285 11.10 12.53 22.54
C LEU A 285 11.30 13.98 22.10
N LEU A 286 10.27 14.83 22.21
CA LEU A 286 10.37 16.25 21.89
C LEU A 286 11.36 16.95 22.83
N GLN A 287 11.31 16.66 24.13
CA GLN A 287 12.26 17.20 25.10
C GLN A 287 13.71 16.82 24.74
N THR A 288 13.94 15.55 24.39
CA THR A 288 15.27 15.07 23.97
C THR A 288 15.76 15.79 22.71
N LEU A 289 14.89 16.01 21.72
CA LEU A 289 15.23 16.76 20.51
C LEU A 289 15.55 18.22 20.82
N MET A 290 14.78 18.88 21.67
CA MET A 290 15.01 20.28 22.08
C MET A 290 16.26 20.45 22.92
N ALA A 291 16.61 19.47 23.77
CA ALA A 291 17.83 19.50 24.54
C ALA A 291 19.08 19.25 23.68
N SER A 292 19.00 18.37 22.68
CA SER A 292 20.14 18.00 21.85
C SER A 292 20.37 18.91 20.65
N GLN A 293 19.30 19.48 20.07
CA GLN A 293 19.34 20.27 18.84
C GLN A 293 18.33 21.43 18.90
N PRO A 294 18.51 22.41 19.81
CA PRO A 294 17.57 23.52 20.00
C PRO A 294 17.39 24.39 18.75
N GLN A 295 18.42 24.51 17.90
CA GLN A 295 18.38 25.29 16.66
C GLN A 295 17.29 24.83 15.67
N LEU A 296 16.90 23.55 15.72
CA LEU A 296 15.83 23.01 14.87
C LEU A 296 14.49 23.73 15.10
N ALA A 297 14.27 24.25 16.30
CA ALA A 297 13.06 24.97 16.62
C ALA A 297 12.90 26.18 15.70
N GLU A 298 13.94 27.00 15.53
CA GLU A 298 13.88 28.20 14.69
C GLU A 298 13.59 27.85 13.23
N GLU A 299 14.19 26.78 12.72
CA GLU A 299 14.04 26.32 11.34
C GLU A 299 12.63 25.77 11.05
N VAL A 300 12.03 25.08 12.02
CA VAL A 300 10.72 24.43 11.84
C VAL A 300 9.55 25.38 12.16
N MET A 301 9.73 26.33 13.09
CA MET A 301 8.68 27.24 13.58
C MET A 301 7.84 27.94 12.48
N PRO A 302 8.40 28.42 11.35
CA PRO A 302 7.61 29.02 10.27
C PRO A 302 6.52 28.10 9.71
N TRP A 303 6.77 26.79 9.72
CA TRP A 303 5.91 25.77 9.13
C TRP A 303 4.88 25.18 10.10
N LEU A 304 4.93 25.56 11.37
CA LEU A 304 4.05 25.06 12.43
C LEU A 304 2.76 25.89 12.56
N SER A 305 1.69 25.22 12.97
CA SER A 305 0.47 25.85 13.46
C SER A 305 0.74 26.73 14.69
N THR A 306 -0.16 27.69 14.95
CA THR A 306 -0.01 28.62 16.08
C THR A 306 0.08 27.88 17.42
N GLN A 307 -0.72 26.82 17.58
CA GLN A 307 -0.73 25.97 18.77
C GLN A 307 0.56 25.16 18.89
N ALA A 308 1.06 24.58 17.80
CA ALA A 308 2.32 23.85 17.79
C ALA A 308 3.53 24.76 18.10
N ARG A 309 3.53 26.01 17.61
CA ARG A 309 4.55 27.01 17.98
C ARG A 309 4.56 27.28 19.48
N ALA A 310 3.39 27.36 20.12
CA ALA A 310 3.31 27.55 21.57
C ALA A 310 3.90 26.35 22.34
N VAL A 311 3.65 25.12 21.86
CA VAL A 311 4.29 23.92 22.42
C VAL A 311 5.81 24.05 22.34
N VAL A 312 6.38 24.27 21.15
CA VAL A 312 7.85 24.37 20.99
C VAL A 312 8.45 25.47 21.88
N LYS A 313 7.84 26.65 21.93
CA LYS A 313 8.30 27.76 22.79
C LYS A 313 8.35 27.37 24.28
N SER A 314 7.36 26.61 24.77
CA SER A 314 7.35 26.16 26.17
C SER A 314 8.54 25.26 26.52
N TYR A 315 8.99 24.43 25.56
CA TYR A 315 10.16 23.57 25.74
C TYR A 315 11.48 24.36 25.69
N LEU A 316 11.58 25.38 24.81
CA LEU A 316 12.74 26.28 24.78
C LEU A 316 12.88 27.06 26.09
N SER A 317 11.80 27.65 26.61
CA SER A 317 11.84 28.39 27.88
C SER A 317 12.16 27.48 29.08
N ALA A 318 11.70 26.23 29.07
CA ALA A 318 11.96 25.26 30.13
C ALA A 318 13.40 24.73 30.13
N SER A 319 14.10 24.79 28.99
CA SER A 319 15.52 24.46 28.87
C SER A 319 16.42 25.62 29.31
N SER A 320 16.04 26.87 29.03
CA SER A 320 16.80 28.05 29.47
C SER A 320 16.79 28.27 30.98
N ASN A 321 15.73 27.83 31.69
CA ASN A 321 15.64 27.94 33.16
C ASN A 321 16.38 26.83 33.93
N ARG A 322 17.09 25.92 33.25
CA ARG A 322 17.88 24.83 33.88
C ARG A 322 19.41 25.01 33.75
N LEU A 323 19.84 26.13 33.18
CA LEU A 323 21.24 26.60 33.18
C LEU A 323 21.41 27.68 34.25
#